data_AF-A0A3N5GF62-F1
#
_entry.id   AF-A0A3N5GF62-F1
#
_cell.length_a   1.000
_cell.length_b   1.000
_cell.length_c   1.000
_cell.angle_alpha   90.00
_cell.angle_beta   90.00
_cell.angle_gamma   90.00
#
_symmetry.space_group_name_H-M   'P 1'
#
loop_
_entity.id
_entity.type
_entity.pdbx_description
1 polymer ?
#
loop_
_entity_poly.entity_id
_entity_poly.type
_entity_poly.pdbx_seq_one_letter_code
_entity_poly.pdbx_strand_id
1 'polypeptide(L)'
;MRERKVKPRVAAVLALLALLPTSALPQTGFQIVWVVVGEASTSNRSDPPRAGRRLFDGGELASMSLKNVRVTSVEVAPVVSEIRVGDEWCLSSLRMHAFGPQREPIPAAPLSVSVRQDHREHIGLQHAPKDICLRPVKAGEYSVRLTSLLPAPDGSMRGAQVFLRVAEQ
;
A
#
# COMPACT_ATOMS: atom_id res chain seq x y z
N MET A 1 -65.59 -51.26 -37.31
CA MET A 1 -64.63 -50.14 -37.20
C MET A 1 -64.44 -49.86 -35.70
N ARG A 2 -63.19 -49.70 -35.26
CA ARG A 2 -62.69 -50.05 -33.92
C ARG A 2 -63.08 -49.08 -32.78
N GLU A 3 -63.42 -49.68 -31.64
CA GLU A 3 -63.39 -49.11 -30.29
C GLU A 3 -62.05 -48.43 -29.96
N ARG A 4 -62.06 -47.48 -29.02
CA ARG A 4 -61.00 -47.35 -28.00
C ARG A 4 -61.49 -46.59 -26.75
N LYS A 5 -61.66 -47.38 -25.68
CA LYS A 5 -61.74 -46.95 -24.28
C LYS A 5 -60.46 -46.22 -23.88
N VAL A 6 -60.59 -45.13 -23.11
CA VAL A 6 -59.45 -44.41 -22.51
C VAL A 6 -59.51 -44.50 -20.99
N LYS A 7 -58.55 -45.24 -20.43
CA LYS A 7 -57.88 -45.12 -19.12
C LYS A 7 -56.50 -45.81 -19.34
N PRO A 8 -55.40 -45.58 -18.57
CA PRO A 8 -55.26 -44.89 -17.28
C PRO A 8 -53.93 -44.09 -17.07
N ARG A 9 -53.78 -43.49 -15.87
CA ARG A 9 -52.60 -43.46 -14.96
C ARG A 9 -51.29 -42.68 -15.28
N VAL A 10 -50.81 -42.06 -14.19
CA VAL A 10 -49.44 -41.65 -13.80
C VAL A 10 -48.95 -40.26 -14.25
N ALA A 11 -48.85 -39.34 -13.29
CA ALA A 11 -47.82 -38.30 -13.22
C ALA A 11 -47.51 -38.08 -11.73
N ALA A 12 -46.50 -38.76 -11.20
CA ALA A 12 -45.14 -38.23 -11.06
C ALA A 12 -45.06 -37.18 -9.95
N VAL A 13 -44.77 -37.67 -8.74
CA VAL A 13 -44.37 -36.89 -7.57
C VAL A 13 -43.04 -36.21 -7.90
N LEU A 14 -43.07 -34.89 -8.13
CA LEU A 14 -41.88 -34.08 -8.35
C LEU A 14 -41.41 -33.46 -7.02
N ALA A 15 -40.22 -33.88 -6.61
CA ALA A 15 -39.18 -33.12 -5.92
C ALA A 15 -39.60 -32.18 -4.77
N LEU A 16 -39.61 -32.71 -3.54
CA LEU A 16 -39.43 -31.96 -2.31
C LEU A 16 -38.05 -32.29 -1.72
N LEU A 17 -37.01 -31.62 -2.19
CA LEU A 17 -35.68 -31.65 -1.55
C LEU A 17 -35.25 -30.20 -1.33
N ALA A 18 -35.65 -29.72 -0.15
CA ALA A 18 -34.96 -28.75 0.69
C ALA A 18 -34.11 -27.69 -0.03
N LEU A 19 -34.74 -26.56 -0.30
CA LEU A 19 -34.08 -25.25 -0.39
C LEU A 19 -33.38 -24.98 0.95
N LEU A 20 -32.10 -25.35 1.05
CA LEU A 20 -31.20 -24.77 2.04
C LEU A 20 -30.90 -23.33 1.60
N PRO A 21 -31.25 -22.29 2.38
CA PRO A 21 -30.73 -20.96 2.12
C PRO A 21 -29.24 -20.98 2.44
N THR A 22 -28.42 -21.13 1.39
CA THR A 22 -26.99 -20.86 1.48
C THR A 22 -26.85 -19.40 1.88
N SER A 23 -26.53 -19.16 3.14
CA SER A 23 -26.20 -17.84 3.66
C SER A 23 -24.89 -17.42 3.00
N ALA A 24 -24.98 -16.75 1.86
CA ALA A 24 -23.84 -16.12 1.23
C ALA A 24 -23.32 -15.07 2.22
N LEU A 25 -22.17 -15.34 2.84
CA LEU A 25 -21.40 -14.32 3.54
C LEU A 25 -21.27 -13.12 2.60
N PRO A 26 -21.56 -11.89 3.07
CA PRO A 26 -21.26 -10.72 2.28
C PRO A 26 -19.74 -10.67 2.13
N GLN A 27 -19.23 -11.12 0.98
CA GLN A 27 -17.90 -10.78 0.51
C GLN A 27 -17.92 -9.27 0.27
N THR A 28 -17.63 -8.50 1.32
CA THR A 28 -17.26 -7.10 1.19
C THR A 28 -15.94 -7.10 0.40
N GLY A 29 -16.07 -6.98 -0.92
CA GLY A 29 -14.95 -6.88 -1.84
C GLY A 29 -14.18 -5.60 -1.53
N PHE A 30 -13.15 -5.70 -0.71
CA PHE A 30 -12.17 -4.63 -0.58
C PHE A 30 -11.29 -4.69 -1.83
N GLN A 31 -11.33 -3.64 -2.64
CA GLN A 31 -10.38 -3.46 -3.72
C GLN A 31 -9.18 -2.75 -3.12
N ILE A 32 -8.08 -3.48 -2.93
CA ILE A 32 -6.82 -2.84 -2.53
C ILE A 32 -6.28 -2.13 -3.77
N VAL A 33 -6.49 -0.82 -3.85
CA VAL A 33 -5.83 0.01 -4.85
C VAL A 33 -4.46 0.37 -4.27
N TRP A 34 -3.43 -0.32 -4.73
CA TRP A 34 -2.05 0.06 -4.46
C TRP A 34 -1.68 1.18 -5.41
N VAL A 35 -1.53 2.40 -4.90
CA VAL A 35 -0.95 3.50 -5.66
C VAL A 35 0.55 3.49 -5.40
N VAL A 36 1.35 3.32 -6.46
CA VAL A 36 2.80 3.51 -6.36
C VAL A 36 3.05 5.01 -6.34
N VAL A 37 3.60 5.54 -5.24
CA VAL A 37 3.79 6.97 -5.02
C VAL A 37 5.27 7.30 -4.93
N GLY A 38 6.01 7.08 -6.02
CA GLY A 38 7.33 7.68 -6.23
C GLY A 38 8.48 7.19 -5.33
N GLU A 39 9.61 7.88 -5.46
CA GLU A 39 10.88 7.57 -4.79
C GLU A 39 11.24 8.66 -3.77
N ALA A 40 11.73 8.21 -2.62
CA ALA A 40 12.19 9.04 -1.52
C ALA A 40 13.60 8.65 -1.10
N SER A 41 14.28 9.58 -0.42
CA SER A 41 15.55 9.32 0.24
C SER A 41 15.52 9.78 1.68
N THR A 42 16.32 9.13 2.53
CA THR A 42 16.63 9.64 3.88
C THR A 42 17.57 10.85 3.77
N SER A 43 17.63 11.70 4.80
CA SER A 43 18.56 12.84 4.74
C SER A 43 20.02 12.38 4.76
N ASN A 44 20.91 13.28 4.35
CA ASN A 44 22.35 13.11 4.48
C ASN A 44 22.78 13.33 5.96
N ARG A 45 24.06 13.10 6.28
CA ARG A 45 24.60 13.33 7.64
C ARG A 45 24.56 14.79 8.11
N SER A 46 24.50 15.75 7.19
CA SER A 46 24.57 17.18 7.48
C SER A 46 23.20 17.77 7.84
N ASP A 47 22.13 17.12 7.39
CA ASP A 47 20.75 17.53 7.62
C ASP A 47 20.08 16.63 8.68
N PRO A 48 19.18 17.17 9.51
CA PRO A 48 18.40 16.35 10.43
C PRO A 48 17.65 15.27 9.65
N PRO A 49 17.45 14.07 10.24
CA PRO A 49 16.83 12.92 9.60
C PRO A 49 15.44 13.28 9.10
N ARG A 50 15.33 13.55 7.81
CA ARG A 50 14.10 13.95 7.15
C ARG A 50 13.98 13.21 5.83
N ALA A 51 12.76 12.90 5.44
CA ALA A 51 12.49 12.43 4.10
C ALA A 51 12.56 13.57 3.09
N GLY A 52 12.83 13.23 1.84
CA GLY A 52 12.64 14.13 0.72
C GLY A 52 12.56 13.37 -0.60
N ARG A 53 12.13 14.08 -1.65
CA ARG A 53 12.10 13.54 -3.00
C ARG A 53 13.49 13.61 -3.63
N ARG A 54 14.01 12.47 -4.03
CA ARG A 54 15.18 12.32 -4.89
C ARG A 54 14.88 11.19 -5.86
N LEU A 55 15.07 11.46 -7.15
CA LEU A 55 15.03 10.42 -8.17
C LEU A 55 16.38 9.70 -8.15
N PHE A 56 16.35 8.38 -8.16
CA PHE A 56 17.54 7.55 -8.30
C PHE A 56 17.52 6.95 -9.70
N ASP A 57 18.61 7.14 -10.45
CA ASP A 57 18.76 6.41 -11.69
C ASP A 57 19.23 4.97 -11.44
N GLY A 58 19.03 4.09 -12.42
CA GLY A 58 19.43 2.69 -12.31
C GLY A 58 20.95 2.51 -12.11
N GLY A 59 21.77 3.47 -12.57
CA GLY A 59 23.21 3.47 -12.39
C GLY A 59 23.62 3.76 -10.94
N GLU A 60 22.96 4.71 -10.27
CA GLU A 60 23.16 5.00 -8.85
C GLU A 60 22.79 3.78 -8.00
N LEU A 61 21.63 3.17 -8.24
CA LEU A 61 21.20 1.96 -7.54
C LEU A 61 22.17 0.79 -7.76
N ALA A 62 22.59 0.58 -9.01
CA ALA A 62 23.57 -0.45 -9.35
C ALA A 62 24.92 -0.18 -8.67
N SER A 63 25.39 1.07 -8.65
CA SER A 63 26.64 1.48 -8.00
C SER A 63 26.60 1.21 -6.49
N MET A 64 25.48 1.55 -5.81
CA MET A 64 25.31 1.25 -4.39
C MET A 64 25.27 -0.27 -4.13
N SER A 65 24.60 -1.03 -4.99
CA SER A 65 24.54 -2.49 -4.90
C SER A 65 25.92 -3.14 -5.11
N LEU A 66 26.69 -2.68 -6.10
CA LEU A 66 28.06 -3.14 -6.39
C LEU A 66 29.03 -2.80 -5.24
N LYS A 67 28.81 -1.69 -4.53
CA LYS A 67 29.51 -1.35 -3.29
C LYS A 67 29.04 -2.15 -2.08
N ASN A 68 28.18 -3.15 -2.28
CA ASN A 68 27.62 -4.02 -1.25
C ASN A 68 26.91 -3.26 -0.13
N VAL A 69 26.28 -2.12 -0.44
CA VAL A 69 25.43 -1.40 0.52
C VAL A 69 24.16 -2.24 0.74
N ARG A 70 23.93 -2.64 1.99
CA ARG A 70 22.76 -3.45 2.39
C ARG A 70 21.94 -2.71 3.41
N VAL A 71 20.62 -2.75 3.28
CA VAL A 71 19.70 -2.15 4.26
C VAL A 71 19.11 -3.27 5.11
N THR A 72 19.29 -3.22 6.43
CA THR A 72 18.74 -4.20 7.38
C THR A 72 17.52 -3.70 8.12
N SER A 73 17.38 -2.39 8.32
CA SER A 73 16.17 -1.79 8.89
C SER A 73 15.90 -0.41 8.29
N VAL A 74 14.62 -0.07 8.25
CA VAL A 74 14.14 1.28 7.95
C VAL A 74 13.27 1.69 9.13
N GLU A 75 13.59 2.83 9.73
CA GLU A 75 12.85 3.41 10.85
C GLU A 75 12.22 4.72 10.41
N VAL A 76 10.99 4.96 10.86
CA VAL A 76 10.21 6.13 10.49
C VAL A 76 9.47 6.70 11.69
N ALA A 77 9.43 8.03 11.80
CA ALA A 77 8.66 8.74 12.80
C ALA A 77 8.11 10.07 12.25
N PRO A 78 6.84 10.43 12.53
CA PRO A 78 5.89 9.65 13.29
C PRO A 78 5.34 8.45 12.50
N VAL A 79 4.97 7.38 13.20
CA VAL A 79 4.32 6.19 12.60
C VAL A 79 2.86 6.48 12.27
N VAL A 80 2.25 7.46 12.95
CA VAL A 80 0.89 7.93 12.68
C VAL A 80 0.94 9.45 12.51
N SER A 81 0.43 9.94 11.38
CA SER A 81 0.20 11.37 11.14
C SER A 81 -1.29 11.63 11.07
N GLU A 82 -1.76 12.69 11.72
CA GLU A 82 -3.17 13.08 11.73
C GLU A 82 -3.34 14.39 10.97
N ILE A 83 -4.28 14.41 10.01
CA ILE A 83 -4.63 15.59 9.21
C ILE A 83 -6.15 15.66 8.99
N ARG A 84 -6.65 16.74 8.43
CA ARG A 84 -8.05 16.85 7.99
C ARG A 84 -8.19 16.58 6.50
N VAL A 85 -9.40 16.26 6.06
CA VAL A 85 -9.73 16.20 4.63
C VAL A 85 -9.35 17.52 3.94
N GLY A 86 -8.65 17.41 2.80
CA GLY A 86 -8.17 18.55 2.02
C GLY A 86 -6.83 19.12 2.48
N ASP A 87 -6.34 18.77 3.67
CA ASP A 87 -5.01 19.15 4.11
C ASP A 87 -3.93 18.43 3.30
N GLU A 88 -2.77 19.08 3.19
CA GLU A 88 -1.59 18.52 2.56
C GLU A 88 -0.69 17.86 3.60
N TRP A 89 -0.27 16.63 3.31
CA TRP A 89 0.73 15.91 4.08
C TRP A 89 1.89 15.52 3.19
N CYS A 90 3.08 15.99 3.51
CA CYS A 90 4.28 15.73 2.73
C CYS A 90 5.22 14.74 3.42
N LEU A 91 5.95 13.95 2.65
CA LEU A 91 6.91 13.00 3.19
C LEU A 91 7.97 13.69 4.03
N SER A 92 8.39 14.92 3.71
CA SER A 92 9.38 15.65 4.52
C SER A 92 8.96 15.93 5.97
N SER A 93 7.68 15.75 6.31
CA SER A 93 7.21 15.73 7.71
C SER A 93 7.72 14.52 8.50
N LEU A 94 8.14 13.45 7.81
CA LEU A 94 8.68 12.24 8.39
C LEU A 94 10.18 12.36 8.64
N ARG A 95 10.60 11.82 9.78
CA ARG A 95 11.98 11.46 10.08
C ARG A 95 12.21 10.02 9.69
N MET A 96 13.13 9.78 8.77
CA MET A 96 13.42 8.45 8.25
C MET A 96 14.89 8.12 8.38
N HIS A 97 15.18 6.91 8.85
CA HIS A 97 16.52 6.36 8.92
C HIS A 97 16.55 4.99 8.24
N ALA A 98 17.59 4.74 7.48
CA ALA A 98 17.91 3.41 6.99
C ALA A 98 19.24 3.00 7.60
N PHE A 99 19.32 1.75 8.04
CA PHE A 99 20.51 1.23 8.70
C PHE A 99 21.06 0.01 7.96
N GLY A 100 22.38 -0.09 7.95
CA GLY A 100 23.10 -1.25 7.47
C GLY A 100 23.31 -2.31 8.55
N PRO A 101 23.98 -3.42 8.20
CA PRO A 101 24.10 -4.60 9.06
C PRO A 101 24.71 -4.36 10.43
N GLN A 102 25.55 -3.34 10.59
CA GLN A 102 26.18 -2.97 11.85
C GLN A 102 25.42 -1.84 12.57
N ARG A 103 24.17 -1.58 12.17
CA ARG A 103 23.35 -0.42 12.60
C ARG A 103 23.96 0.93 12.26
N GLU A 104 24.85 0.97 11.29
CA GLU A 104 25.38 2.21 10.73
C GLU A 104 24.31 2.90 9.89
N PRO A 105 24.14 4.23 9.99
CA PRO A 105 23.18 4.95 9.17
C PRO A 105 23.65 4.97 7.72
N ILE A 106 22.73 4.66 6.79
CA ILE A 106 22.94 4.77 5.35
C ILE A 106 22.40 6.14 4.91
N PRO A 107 23.31 7.08 4.57
CA PRO A 107 22.89 8.40 4.14
C PRO A 107 22.20 8.31 2.77
N ALA A 108 21.10 9.05 2.59
CA ALA A 108 20.35 9.07 1.33
C ALA A 108 19.96 7.68 0.82
N ALA A 109 19.52 6.79 1.70
CA ALA A 109 19.06 5.47 1.30
C ALA A 109 17.84 5.59 0.38
N PRO A 110 17.85 4.96 -0.80
CA PRO A 110 16.76 5.03 -1.76
C PRO A 110 15.58 4.17 -1.28
N LEU A 111 14.39 4.76 -1.26
CA LEU A 111 13.15 4.14 -0.83
C LEU A 111 12.10 4.35 -1.92
N SER A 112 11.33 3.32 -2.24
CA SER A 112 10.04 3.49 -2.91
C SER A 112 8.95 3.76 -1.89
N VAL A 113 7.98 4.57 -2.27
CA VAL A 113 6.82 4.87 -1.45
C VAL A 113 5.57 4.38 -2.16
N SER A 114 4.69 3.71 -1.43
CA SER A 114 3.39 3.29 -1.94
C SER A 114 2.31 3.61 -0.92
N VAL A 115 1.13 3.99 -1.42
CA VAL A 115 -0.02 4.29 -0.58
C VAL A 115 -1.09 3.26 -0.88
N ARG A 116 -1.52 2.56 0.17
CA ARG A 116 -2.71 1.71 0.07
C ARG A 116 -3.94 2.58 0.16
N GLN A 117 -4.83 2.39 -0.77
CA GLN A 117 -6.12 3.03 -0.77
C GLN A 117 -7.22 1.97 -0.86
N ASP A 118 -8.08 1.95 0.15
CA ASP A 118 -9.24 1.05 0.19
C ASP A 118 -10.50 1.69 -0.46
N HIS A 119 -10.36 2.88 -1.04
CA HIS A 119 -11.42 3.63 -1.72
C HIS A 119 -11.10 3.83 -3.21
N ARG A 120 -12.13 3.96 -4.04
CA ARG A 120 -11.98 4.08 -5.51
C ARG A 120 -11.56 5.48 -5.99
N GLU A 121 -11.80 6.52 -5.18
CA GLU A 121 -11.46 7.90 -5.53
C GLU A 121 -9.96 8.11 -5.39
N HIS A 122 -9.29 8.67 -6.39
CA HIS A 122 -7.83 8.81 -6.36
C HIS A 122 -7.38 9.77 -5.26
N ILE A 123 -6.35 9.39 -4.50
CA ILE A 123 -5.66 10.33 -3.62
C ILE A 123 -5.06 11.48 -4.47
N GLY A 124 -5.30 12.73 -4.08
CA GLY A 124 -4.73 13.88 -4.77
C GLY A 124 -3.22 13.91 -4.57
N LEU A 125 -2.46 13.54 -5.61
CA LEU A 125 -1.00 13.61 -5.58
C LEU A 125 -0.54 14.97 -6.07
N GLN A 126 0.28 15.63 -5.27
CA GLN A 126 0.94 16.87 -5.67
C GLN A 126 2.45 16.65 -5.67
N HIS A 127 3.03 16.73 -6.87
CA HIS A 127 4.46 16.68 -7.05
C HIS A 127 5.04 18.05 -6.72
N ALA A 128 5.59 18.19 -5.51
CA ALA A 128 6.41 19.34 -5.16
C ALA A 128 7.86 19.11 -5.67
N PRO A 129 8.60 20.16 -6.07
CA PRO A 129 9.94 20.01 -6.62
C PRO A 129 10.94 19.21 -5.77
N LYS A 130 10.74 19.11 -4.45
CA LYS A 130 11.64 18.37 -3.54
C LYS A 130 10.90 17.44 -2.57
N ASP A 131 9.61 17.21 -2.81
CA ASP A 131 8.79 16.43 -1.87
C ASP A 131 7.69 15.65 -2.58
N ILE A 132 7.17 14.66 -1.87
CA ILE A 132 5.98 13.91 -2.28
C ILE A 132 4.90 14.28 -1.27
N CYS A 133 3.86 14.94 -1.76
CA CYS A 133 2.75 15.38 -0.92
C CYS A 133 1.46 14.67 -1.33
N LEU A 134 0.73 14.22 -0.32
CA LEU A 134 -0.59 13.61 -0.40
C LEU A 134 -1.61 14.63 0.05
N ARG A 135 -2.71 14.75 -0.70
CA ARG A 135 -3.89 15.51 -0.31
C ARG A 135 -5.12 14.60 -0.37
N PRO A 136 -5.43 13.88 0.73
CA PRO A 136 -6.61 13.03 0.79
C PRO A 136 -7.90 13.84 0.66
N VAL A 137 -8.81 13.36 -0.19
CA VAL A 137 -10.12 13.99 -0.44
C VAL A 137 -11.24 13.35 0.38
N LYS A 138 -10.91 12.35 1.21
CA LYS A 138 -11.87 11.59 2.01
C LYS A 138 -11.25 11.18 3.35
N ALA A 139 -12.04 11.18 4.41
CA ALA A 139 -11.61 10.69 5.72
C ALA A 139 -11.33 9.19 5.71
N GLY A 140 -10.48 8.74 6.63
CA GLY A 140 -10.08 7.34 6.75
C GLY A 140 -8.61 7.20 7.14
N GLU A 141 -8.14 5.96 7.20
CA GLU A 141 -6.74 5.63 7.44
C GLU A 141 -6.09 5.17 6.14
N TYR A 142 -5.00 5.83 5.76
CA TYR A 142 -4.22 5.50 4.57
C TYR A 142 -2.88 4.93 5.02
N SER A 143 -2.58 3.67 4.68
CA SER A 143 -1.27 3.10 4.99
C SER A 143 -0.26 3.49 3.92
N VAL A 144 0.80 4.18 4.31
CA VAL A 144 1.92 4.55 3.44
C VAL A 144 3.09 3.63 3.75
N ARG A 145 3.49 2.82 2.78
CA ARG A 145 4.59 1.88 2.88
C ARG A 145 5.84 2.46 2.22
N LEU A 146 6.93 2.44 2.97
CA LEU A 146 8.27 2.80 2.54
C LEU A 146 9.05 1.50 2.34
N THR A 147 9.62 1.26 1.17
CA THR A 147 10.40 0.05 0.88
C THR A 147 11.77 0.43 0.34
N SER A 148 12.83 -0.06 0.96
CA SER A 148 14.20 0.10 0.47
C SER A 148 14.33 -0.41 -0.94
N LEU A 149 14.97 0.35 -1.83
CA LEU A 149 15.36 -0.09 -3.16
C LEU A 149 16.70 -0.85 -3.15
N LEU A 150 17.38 -0.86 -2.00
CA LEU A 150 18.55 -1.71 -1.75
C LEU A 150 18.14 -2.96 -0.97
N PRO A 151 18.69 -4.14 -1.30
CA PRO A 151 18.33 -5.37 -0.62
C PRO A 151 19.06 -5.50 0.73
N ALA A 152 18.50 -6.33 1.60
CA ALA A 152 19.13 -6.82 2.82
C ALA A 152 20.18 -7.91 2.51
N PRO A 153 20.99 -8.33 3.50
CA PRO A 153 21.95 -9.42 3.33
C PRO A 153 21.34 -10.75 2.88
N ASP A 154 20.08 -11.00 3.22
CA ASP A 154 19.32 -12.19 2.82
C ASP A 154 18.64 -12.04 1.44
N GLY A 155 18.88 -10.94 0.73
CA GLY A 155 18.28 -10.62 -0.57
C GLY A 155 16.86 -10.09 -0.53
N SER A 156 16.22 -10.02 0.65
CA SER A 156 14.87 -9.47 0.80
C SER A 156 14.87 -7.94 0.92
N MET A 157 13.69 -7.33 0.76
CA MET A 157 13.54 -5.87 0.86
C MET A 157 13.09 -5.47 2.27
N ARG A 158 13.72 -4.45 2.83
CA ARG A 158 13.34 -3.86 4.12
C ARG A 158 12.48 -2.64 3.91
N GLY A 159 11.68 -2.29 4.90
CA GLY A 159 10.78 -1.17 4.78
C GLY A 159 10.17 -0.79 6.12
N ALA A 160 9.35 0.25 6.08
CA ALA A 160 8.57 0.73 7.19
C ALA A 160 7.15 1.07 6.71
N GLN A 161 6.23 1.20 7.65
CA GLN A 161 4.86 1.61 7.36
C GLN A 161 4.47 2.74 8.29
N VAL A 162 3.86 3.78 7.72
CA VAL A 162 3.19 4.83 8.46
C VAL A 162 1.71 4.84 8.12
N PHE A 163 0.91 5.44 8.99
CA PHE A 163 -0.52 5.61 8.83
C PHE A 163 -0.84 7.10 8.79
N LEU A 164 -1.52 7.53 7.73
CA LEU A 164 -2.10 8.85 7.64
C LEU A 164 -3.57 8.74 8.01
N ARG A 165 -3.94 9.28 9.18
CA ARG A 165 -5.32 9.35 9.64
C ARG A 165 -5.91 10.68 9.24
N VAL A 166 -6.99 10.60 8.48
CA VAL A 166 -7.68 11.75 7.92
C VAL A 166 -9.04 11.83 8.59
N ALA A 167 -9.29 12.93 9.30
CA ALA A 167 -10.58 13.20 9.91
C ALA A 167 -11.43 14.11 9.02
N GLU A 168 -12.76 13.94 9.11
CA GLU A 168 -13.72 14.90 8.55
C GLU A 168 -13.55 16.27 9.24
N GLN A 169 -13.94 17.34 8.55
CA GLN A 169 -13.89 18.72 9.06
C GLN A 169 -14.92 18.97 10.16
#